data_AF-B3Q412-F1
#
_entry.id   AF-B3Q412-F1
#
_cell.length_a   1.000
_cell.length_b   1.000
_cell.length_c   1.000
_cell.angle_alpha   90.00
_cell.angle_beta   90.00
_cell.angle_gamma   90.00
#
_symmetry.space_group_name_H-M   'P 1'
#
loop_
_entity.id
_entity.type
_entity.pdbx_description
1 polymer ?
#
loop_
_entity_poly.entity_id
_entity_poly.type
_entity_poly.pdbx_seq_one_letter_code
_entity_poly.pdbx_strand_id
1 'polypeptide(L)' 'MENIVLTAFSGRILPLDEGAAVQAAQWHVPNPKPINDAYIAATAFTRRMTLVTRNIKDFEGMGVALVNPWDVPHG' A
#
# COMPACT_ATOMS: atom_id res chain seq x y z
N MET A 1 16.01 10.18 -17.71
CA MET A 1 14.62 9.78 -17.37
C MET A 1 14.43 9.66 -15.86
N GLU A 2 15.35 9.00 -15.13
CA GLU A 2 15.30 8.86 -13.66
C GLU A 2 15.12 10.18 -12.90
N ASN A 3 15.82 11.25 -13.32
CA ASN A 3 15.75 12.56 -12.65
C ASN A 3 14.35 13.23 -12.75
N ILE A 4 13.59 12.94 -13.82
CA ILE A 4 12.23 13.47 -14.00
C ILE A 4 11.26 12.78 -13.03
N VAL A 5 11.39 11.46 -12.86
CA VAL A 5 10.52 10.67 -11.95
C VAL A 5 10.76 11.09 -10.50
N LEU A 6 12.02 11.15 -10.05
CA LEU A 6 12.34 11.54 -8.68
C LEU A 6 11.86 12.97 -8.38
N THR A 7 12.02 13.89 -9.33
CA THR A 7 11.52 15.27 -9.18
C THR A 7 9.99 15.30 -9.11
N ALA A 8 9.30 14.58 -10.00
CA ALA A 8 7.84 14.56 -10.04
C ALA A 8 7.24 14.03 -8.73
N PHE A 9 7.87 13.07 -8.06
CA PHE A 9 7.39 12.47 -6.80
C PHE A 9 8.06 13.02 -5.54
N SER A 10 8.86 14.09 -5.65
CA SER A 10 9.48 14.74 -4.49
C SER A 10 8.43 15.11 -3.43
N GLY A 11 8.69 14.79 -2.16
CA GLY A 11 7.75 14.97 -1.05
C GLY A 11 6.54 14.03 -1.03
N ARG A 12 6.43 13.11 -2.00
CA ARG A 12 5.31 12.13 -2.12
C ARG A 12 5.77 10.67 -2.07
N ILE A 13 7.05 10.43 -1.81
CA ILE A 13 7.59 9.10 -1.51
C ILE A 13 7.47 8.89 0.00
N LEU A 14 6.62 7.95 0.41
CA LEU A 14 6.37 7.67 1.82
C LEU A 14 7.43 6.69 2.36
N PRO A 15 8.04 6.97 3.52
CA PRO A 15 8.93 6.02 4.16
C PRO A 15 8.12 4.86 4.78
N LEU A 16 8.76 3.69 4.89
CA LEU A 16 8.33 2.65 5.82
C LEU A 16 8.75 3.09 7.23
N ASP A 17 7.83 3.68 7.98
CA ASP A 17 8.06 4.10 9.36
C ASP A 17 7.73 2.99 10.37
N GLU A 18 8.05 3.24 11.65
CA GLU A 18 7.83 2.28 12.74
C GLU A 18 6.37 1.82 12.83
N GLY A 19 5.42 2.75 12.68
CA GLY A 19 3.99 2.43 12.75
C GLY A 19 3.57 1.47 11.64
N ALA A 20 4.03 1.71 10.41
CA ALA A 20 3.79 0.81 9.29
C ALA A 20 4.50 -0.55 9.47
N ALA A 21 5.73 -0.57 9.99
CA ALA A 21 6.46 -1.81 10.23
C ALA A 21 5.76 -2.70 11.29
N VAL A 22 5.31 -2.12 12.40
CA VAL A 22 4.57 -2.83 13.46
C VAL A 22 3.24 -3.36 12.92
N GLN A 23 2.49 -2.56 12.17
CA GLN A 23 1.23 -2.99 11.58
C GLN A 23 1.41 -4.15 10.59
N ALA A 24 2.45 -4.10 9.76
CA ALA A 24 2.77 -5.18 8.82
C ALA A 24 3.13 -6.49 9.54
N ALA A 25 3.88 -6.40 10.66
CA ALA A 25 4.22 -7.56 11.48
C ALA A 25 2.97 -8.23 12.08
N GLN A 26 1.96 -7.45 12.50
CA GLN A 26 0.70 -7.98 13.02
C GLN A 26 -0.07 -8.81 11.99
N TRP A 27 -0.11 -8.38 10.72
CA TRP A 27 -0.76 -9.15 9.65
C TRP A 27 0.02 -10.37 9.18
N HIS A 28 1.25 -10.56 9.64
CA HIS A 28 2.09 -11.69 9.28
C HIS A 28 1.82 -12.94 10.14
N VAL A 29 1.03 -12.80 11.21
CA VAL A 29 0.77 -13.86 12.18
C VAL A 29 -0.75 -14.08 12.30
N PRO A 30 -1.23 -15.34 12.33
CA PRO A 30 -0.48 -16.60 12.21
C PRO A 30 -0.15 -16.98 10.77
N ASN A 31 -0.72 -16.31 9.77
CA ASN A 31 -0.61 -16.66 8.35
C ASN A 31 0.18 -15.57 7.60
N PRO A 32 1.47 -15.81 7.31
CA PRO A 32 2.33 -14.86 6.61
C PRO A 32 1.74 -14.37 5.29
N LYS A 33 1.48 -13.07 5.21
CA LYS A 33 1.23 -12.37 3.93
C LYS A 33 2.55 -12.01 3.27
N PRO A 34 2.63 -11.86 1.93
CA PRO A 34 3.83 -11.32 1.30
C PRO A 34 4.25 -10.01 1.97
N ILE A 35 5.49 -9.94 2.46
CA ILE A 35 5.90 -8.85 3.35
C ILE A 35 5.85 -7.48 2.68
N ASN A 36 6.12 -7.43 1.36
CA ASN A 36 6.06 -6.18 0.59
C ASN A 36 4.63 -5.64 0.50
N ASP A 37 3.64 -6.51 0.27
CA ASP A 37 2.23 -6.11 0.23
C ASP A 37 1.78 -5.63 1.61
N ALA A 38 2.20 -6.34 2.67
CA ALA A 38 1.95 -5.90 4.04
C ALA A 38 2.54 -4.51 4.32
N TYR A 39 3.75 -4.21 3.85
CA TYR A 39 4.36 -2.87 4.00
C TYR A 39 3.61 -1.78 3.23
N ILE A 40 3.21 -2.05 1.99
CA ILE A 40 2.45 -1.09 1.18
C ILE A 40 1.11 -0.80 1.85
N ALA A 41 0.38 -1.84 2.25
CA ALA A 41 -0.90 -1.71 2.93
C ALA A 41 -0.79 -1.04 4.29
N ALA A 42 0.24 -1.36 5.06
CA ALA A 42 0.44 -0.79 6.39
C ALA A 42 0.75 0.70 6.28
N THR A 43 1.58 1.10 5.32
CA THR A 43 1.88 2.51 5.04
C THR A 43 0.62 3.29 4.69
N ALA A 44 -0.25 2.73 3.84
CA ALA A 44 -1.52 3.36 3.51
C ALA A 44 -2.49 3.39 4.71
N PHE A 45 -2.60 2.29 5.44
CA PHE A 45 -3.51 2.13 6.57
C PHE A 45 -3.21 3.09 7.72
N THR A 46 -1.96 3.15 8.18
CA THR A 46 -1.57 4.02 9.31
C THR A 46 -1.73 5.51 8.97
N ARG A 47 -1.68 5.86 7.68
CA ARG A 47 -1.86 7.22 7.16
C ARG A 47 -3.28 7.51 6.68
N ARG A 48 -4.22 6.57 6.84
CA ARG A 48 -5.62 6.68 6.41
C ARG A 48 -5.78 6.99 4.92
N MET A 49 -4.92 6.39 4.10
CA MET A 49 -4.94 6.52 2.64
C MET A 49 -5.67 5.33 1.99
N THR A 50 -6.10 5.54 0.75
CA THR A 50 -6.62 4.48 -0.13
C THR A 50 -5.49 3.88 -0.95
N LEU A 51 -5.39 2.54 -0.96
CA LEU A 51 -4.45 1.79 -1.79
C LEU A 51 -5.10 1.46 -3.13
N VAL A 52 -4.49 1.94 -4.21
CA VAL A 52 -4.95 1.69 -5.58
C VAL A 52 -4.18 0.50 -6.15
N THR A 53 -4.88 -0.57 -6.54
CA THR A 53 -4.25 -1.80 -7.06
C THR A 53 -5.22 -2.63 -7.89
N ARG A 54 -4.73 -3.35 -8.91
CA ARG A 54 -5.51 -4.43 -9.56
C ARG A 54 -5.64 -5.67 -8.69
N ASN A 55 -4.70 -5.90 -7.79
CA ASN A 55 -4.59 -7.14 -7.03
C ASN A 55 -5.34 -7.03 -5.70
N ILE A 56 -6.64 -6.71 -5.72
CA ILE A 56 -7.45 -6.49 -4.52
C ILE A 56 -7.32 -7.64 -3.50
N LYS A 57 -7.32 -8.88 -3.99
CA LYS A 57 -7.28 -10.12 -3.20
C LYS A 57 -6.07 -10.22 -2.25
N ASP A 58 -4.93 -9.66 -2.62
CA ASP A 58 -3.71 -9.76 -1.78
C ASP A 58 -3.86 -8.92 -0.50
N PHE A 59 -4.69 -7.87 -0.57
CA PHE A 59 -4.92 -6.88 0.48
C PHE A 59 -6.23 -7.09 1.25
N GLU A 60 -7.06 -8.04 0.82
CA GLU A 60 -8.29 -8.40 1.53
C GLU A 60 -7.99 -8.84 2.98
N GLY A 61 -8.79 -8.34 3.91
CA GLY A 61 -8.65 -8.60 5.34
C GLY A 61 -7.65 -7.69 6.08
N MET A 62 -6.90 -6.82 5.38
CA MET A 62 -5.99 -5.85 6.02
C MET A 62 -6.68 -4.56 6.46
N GLY A 63 -7.97 -4.36 6.14
CA GLY A 63 -8.74 -3.18 6.58
C GLY A 63 -8.31 -1.85 5.97
N VAL A 64 -7.36 -1.84 5.04
CA VAL A 64 -7.00 -0.68 4.21
C VAL A 64 -8.11 -0.41 3.19
N ALA A 65 -8.39 0.86 2.91
CA ALA A 65 -9.32 1.22 1.84
C ALA A 65 -8.70 0.86 0.48
N LEU A 66 -9.47 0.20 -0.39
CA LEU A 66 -8.98 -0.31 -1.67
C LEU A 66 -9.77 0.27 -2.84
N VAL A 67 -9.06 0.56 -3.94
CA VAL A 67 -9.66 0.90 -5.24
C VAL A 67 -8.96 0.10 -6.33
N ASN A 68 -9.73 -0.60 -7.15
CA ASN A 68 -9.25 -1.19 -8.38
C ASN A 68 -9.43 -0.18 -9.53
N PRO A 69 -8.34 0.37 -10.11
CA PRO A 69 -8.49 1.42 -11.11
C PRO A 69 -9.06 0.92 -12.44
N TRP A 70 -9.19 -0.40 -12.62
CA TRP A 70 -9.84 -1.01 -13.79
C TRP A 70 -11.34 -1.26 -13.61
N ASP A 71 -11.90 -1.08 -12.40
CA ASP A 71 -13.34 -1.22 -12.17
C ASP A 71 -14.14 -0.02 -12.71
N VAL A 72 -13.47 1.12 -12.91
CA VAL A 72 -14.07 2.31 -13.49
C VAL A 72 -13.96 2.20 -15.02
N PRO A 73 -15.07 2.13 -15.77
CA PRO A 73 -15.02 2.18 -17.22
C PRO A 73 -14.29 3.45 -17.65
N HIS A 74 -13.25 3.31 -18.46
CA HIS A 74 -12.75 4.44 -19.23
C HIS A 74 -13.85 4.80 -20.22
N GLY A 75 -14.55 5.91 -19.96
CA GLY A 75 -15.49 6.48 -20.91
C GLY A 75 -14.82 6.78 -22.24
#